data_AF-A0A0L0FIK9-F1
#
_entry.id   AF-A0A0L0FIK9-F1
#
_cell.length_a   1.000
_cell.length_b   1.000
_cell.length_c   1.000
_cell.angle_alpha   90.00
_cell.angle_beta   90.00
_cell.angle_gamma   90.00
#
_symmetry.space_group_name_H-M   'P 1'
#
loop_
_entity.id
_entity.type
_entity.pdbx_description
1 polymer ?
#
loop_
_entity_poly.entity_id
_entity_poly.type
_entity_poly.pdbx_seq_one_letter_code
_entity_poly.pdbx_strand_id
1 'polypeptide(L)'
;MGRASLTHGSASAQGSAKKNGGGGKYTWGNLGDEYLGIPESDKGDPNHSDGDASVHTTSEYRMDEGHHTSYLPNDFREDVEPIIKEYFNSGDSGDVLESLQKLGEGEFITAGLLTGLSLAMERHRAERELISCLITDFVFEHKVANSAMIAETFQAMLYNIDELATDIPEVATFLGRFIARAVADDVIAPAFVTSNRVQDDAVRADEALSIAHKFLNMKHGYSRLENVWGVDGARRPIAYLREKMHDLLEEYVLSSDVDDLEKSLKELSVPHFNHELVYQTIVYSIEAKPDTRSVVMEKMSKVIGRLENDGFLSDDQINMGLTRAFADLEDLCLDVPDGKQVFQELTSLAVQDKWATDVTVEMARRRSSSTLVAQA
;
A
#
# COMPACT_ATOMS: atom_id res chain seq x y z
N MET A 1 -79.83 -27.29 2.03
CA MET A 1 -78.93 -27.68 3.14
C MET A 1 -77.53 -27.20 2.77
N GLY A 2 -77.00 -26.23 3.53
CA GLY A 2 -75.72 -25.59 3.27
C GLY A 2 -75.58 -24.43 4.25
N ARG A 3 -75.11 -24.76 5.46
CA ARG A 3 -75.00 -23.86 6.61
C ARG A 3 -73.52 -23.60 6.86
N ALA A 4 -73.20 -22.32 7.05
CA ALA A 4 -72.10 -21.76 7.86
C ALA A 4 -70.65 -22.20 7.59
N SER A 5 -69.75 -21.24 7.35
CA SER A 5 -69.04 -20.57 8.44
C SER A 5 -67.98 -19.61 7.90
N LEU A 6 -68.11 -18.35 8.28
CA LEU A 6 -67.02 -17.37 8.27
C LEU A 6 -65.98 -17.80 9.29
N THR A 7 -64.73 -17.98 8.86
CA THR A 7 -63.57 -17.89 9.74
C THR A 7 -62.51 -17.03 9.06
N HIS A 8 -62.10 -15.99 9.79
CA HIS A 8 -61.00 -15.11 9.45
C HIS A 8 -59.67 -15.87 9.48
N GLY A 9 -58.81 -15.59 8.50
CA GLY A 9 -57.46 -16.12 8.44
C GLY A 9 -56.70 -15.51 7.27
N SER A 10 -56.57 -14.18 7.25
CA SER A 10 -55.67 -13.46 6.34
C SER A 10 -54.22 -13.70 6.78
N ALA A 11 -53.58 -14.72 6.23
CA ALA A 11 -52.14 -14.89 6.29
C ALA A 11 -51.52 -14.36 4.99
N SER A 12 -51.30 -13.05 4.94
CA SER A 12 -50.35 -12.44 4.01
C SER A 12 -48.95 -12.93 4.41
N ALA A 13 -48.45 -13.94 3.71
CA ALA A 13 -47.05 -14.33 3.81
C ALA A 13 -46.18 -13.14 3.42
N GLN A 14 -45.35 -12.75 4.37
CA GLN A 14 -44.50 -11.56 4.38
C GLN A 14 -43.52 -11.58 3.21
N GLY A 15 -43.63 -10.61 2.32
CA GLY A 15 -42.50 -10.17 1.51
C GLY A 15 -41.52 -9.45 2.42
N SER A 16 -40.54 -10.19 2.94
CA SER A 16 -39.41 -9.62 3.66
C SER A 16 -38.53 -8.85 2.67
N ALA A 17 -38.53 -7.53 2.82
CA ALA A 17 -37.53 -6.66 2.21
C ALA A 17 -36.12 -7.14 2.65
N LYS A 18 -35.31 -7.57 1.68
CA LYS A 18 -33.87 -7.78 1.87
C LYS A 18 -33.24 -6.40 2.15
N LYS A 19 -33.09 -6.07 3.43
CA LYS A 19 -32.00 -5.20 3.89
C LYS A 19 -30.71 -6.00 3.71
N ASN A 20 -29.87 -5.59 2.77
CA ASN A 20 -28.40 -5.60 2.86
C ASN A 20 -27.81 -5.05 1.56
N GLY A 21 -26.89 -4.09 1.70
CA GLY A 21 -25.92 -3.77 0.64
C GLY A 21 -26.14 -2.47 -0.11
N GLY A 22 -26.46 -1.37 0.58
CA GLY A 22 -26.27 -0.02 0.03
C GLY A 22 -24.78 0.34 0.06
N GLY A 23 -23.98 -0.26 -0.82
CA GLY A 23 -22.62 0.18 -1.11
C GLY A 23 -22.68 1.48 -1.89
N GLY A 24 -22.47 2.60 -1.18
CA GLY A 24 -22.39 3.93 -1.77
C GLY A 24 -21.16 4.06 -2.65
N LYS A 25 -21.34 4.73 -3.79
CA LYS A 25 -20.34 5.04 -4.80
C LYS A 25 -19.15 5.81 -4.22
N TYR A 26 -17.97 5.55 -4.81
CA TYR A 26 -16.69 6.28 -4.69
C TYR A 26 -15.74 5.86 -3.56
N THR A 27 -15.39 4.58 -3.51
CA THR A 27 -14.09 4.16 -2.98
C THR A 27 -13.37 3.47 -4.14
N TRP A 28 -12.32 4.10 -4.67
CA TRP A 28 -11.45 3.41 -5.61
C TRP A 28 -10.68 2.38 -4.78
N GLY A 29 -11.03 1.10 -4.90
CA GLY A 29 -10.23 0.01 -4.33
C GLY A 29 -8.82 0.02 -4.89
N ASN A 30 -7.94 -0.87 -4.37
CA ASN A 30 -6.59 -0.97 -4.89
C ASN A 30 -6.61 -1.22 -6.40
N LEU A 31 -5.59 -0.74 -7.12
CA LEU A 31 -5.48 -0.93 -8.55
C LEU A 31 -5.56 -2.43 -8.90
N GLY A 32 -6.67 -2.86 -9.52
CA GLY A 32 -6.95 -4.25 -9.87
C GLY A 32 -8.02 -4.97 -9.04
N ASP A 33 -8.42 -4.46 -7.87
CA ASP A 33 -9.45 -5.08 -7.02
C ASP A 33 -10.83 -5.09 -7.69
N GLU A 34 -11.10 -4.09 -8.53
CA GLU A 34 -12.32 -3.96 -9.33
C GLU A 34 -12.52 -5.07 -10.38
N TYR A 35 -11.49 -5.86 -10.66
CA TYR A 35 -11.51 -6.93 -11.66
C TYR A 35 -11.32 -8.35 -11.09
N LEU A 36 -11.19 -8.49 -9.76
CA LEU A 36 -11.22 -9.79 -9.08
C LEU A 36 -12.65 -10.36 -8.96
N GLY A 37 -13.67 -9.57 -9.29
CA GLY A 37 -15.09 -9.94 -9.21
C GLY A 37 -15.85 -9.96 -10.54
N ILE A 38 -15.19 -9.91 -11.70
CA ILE A 38 -15.88 -10.07 -12.99
C ILE A 38 -16.24 -11.56 -13.16
N PRO A 39 -17.51 -11.92 -13.41
CA PRO A 39 -17.83 -13.27 -13.86
C PRO A 39 -17.04 -13.58 -15.13
N GLU A 40 -16.47 -14.78 -15.20
CA GLU A 40 -15.85 -15.30 -16.42
C GLU A 40 -16.77 -15.05 -17.63
N SER A 41 -16.17 -14.66 -18.76
CA SER A 41 -16.88 -14.51 -20.02
C SER A 41 -17.67 -15.78 -20.34
N ASP A 42 -18.99 -15.63 -20.53
CA ASP A 42 -19.88 -16.73 -20.89
C ASP A 42 -19.41 -17.37 -22.20
N LYS A 43 -19.01 -18.64 -22.14
CA LYS A 43 -18.56 -19.43 -23.30
C LYS A 43 -19.66 -19.63 -24.36
N GLY A 44 -20.89 -19.20 -24.06
CA GLY A 44 -22.01 -19.16 -24.98
C GLY A 44 -22.20 -17.86 -25.78
N ASP A 45 -21.33 -16.84 -25.66
CA ASP A 45 -21.50 -15.57 -26.40
C ASP A 45 -21.28 -15.77 -27.91
N PRO A 46 -22.32 -15.60 -28.75
CA PRO A 46 -22.23 -15.75 -30.21
C PRO A 46 -21.36 -14.69 -30.91
N ASN A 47 -20.83 -13.71 -30.18
CA ASN A 47 -19.89 -12.72 -30.68
C ASN A 47 -18.42 -12.99 -30.29
N HIS A 48 -18.12 -14.15 -29.69
CA HIS A 48 -16.75 -14.59 -29.45
C HIS A 48 -16.09 -14.99 -30.78
N SER A 49 -15.33 -14.07 -31.39
CA SER A 49 -14.50 -14.39 -32.55
C SER A 49 -13.21 -15.05 -32.09
N ASP A 50 -13.06 -16.36 -32.35
CA ASP A 50 -11.76 -17.03 -32.24
C ASP A 50 -10.79 -16.46 -33.27
N GLY A 51 -9.87 -15.63 -32.78
CA GLY A 51 -8.85 -15.01 -33.61
C GLY A 51 -7.66 -14.58 -32.77
N ASP A 52 -6.72 -15.48 -32.54
CA ASP A 52 -5.43 -15.37 -33.23
C ASP A 52 -4.65 -16.69 -33.15
N ALA A 53 -4.10 -17.07 -34.29
CA ALA A 53 -3.21 -18.20 -34.46
C ALA A 53 -1.78 -17.69 -34.27
N SER A 54 -1.11 -18.09 -33.19
CA SER A 54 0.34 -17.92 -33.08
C SER A 54 1.04 -19.28 -33.11
N VAL A 55 1.95 -19.39 -34.08
CA VAL A 55 2.83 -20.53 -34.33
C VAL A 55 3.82 -20.62 -33.16
N HIS A 56 3.53 -21.50 -32.21
CA HIS A 56 4.49 -21.83 -31.16
C HIS A 56 5.60 -22.71 -31.73
N THR A 57 6.78 -22.13 -31.88
CA THR A 57 8.04 -22.89 -31.94
C THR A 57 8.34 -23.30 -30.50
N THR A 58 7.99 -24.52 -30.13
CA THR A 58 8.25 -25.11 -28.82
C THR A 58 9.75 -25.30 -28.64
N SER A 59 10.41 -24.38 -27.94
CA SER A 59 11.64 -24.72 -27.22
C SER A 59 11.18 -25.44 -25.96
N GLU A 60 11.15 -26.78 -25.98
CA GLU A 60 10.94 -27.60 -24.80
C GLU A 60 12.07 -27.30 -23.78
N TYR A 61 11.81 -26.43 -22.82
CA TYR A 61 12.54 -26.43 -21.55
C TYR A 61 12.03 -27.62 -20.74
N ARG A 62 12.56 -28.80 -21.06
CA ARG A 62 12.48 -29.97 -20.19
C ARG A 62 13.49 -29.78 -19.07
N MET A 63 13.00 -29.42 -17.88
CA MET A 63 13.78 -29.64 -16.67
C MET A 63 13.72 -31.13 -16.35
N ASP A 64 14.88 -31.75 -16.28
CA ASP A 64 15.08 -33.16 -15.95
C ASP A 64 14.55 -33.43 -14.53
N GLU A 65 13.79 -34.52 -14.34
CA GLU A 65 13.07 -34.89 -13.10
C GLU A 65 14.00 -35.26 -11.91
N GLY A 66 15.23 -34.73 -11.86
CA GLY A 66 16.27 -35.15 -10.92
C GLY A 66 16.95 -34.06 -10.11
N HIS A 67 16.69 -32.76 -10.35
CA HIS A 67 17.26 -31.68 -9.55
C HIS A 67 16.15 -30.97 -8.78
N HIS A 68 15.92 -31.45 -7.56
CA HIS A 68 15.18 -30.72 -6.55
C HIS A 68 15.91 -29.39 -6.31
N THR A 69 15.40 -28.27 -6.83
CA THR A 69 15.76 -26.93 -6.36
C THR A 69 15.18 -26.77 -4.96
N SER A 70 15.87 -27.42 -4.02
CA SER A 70 15.71 -27.25 -2.59
C SER A 70 15.68 -25.76 -2.29
N TYR A 71 14.71 -25.34 -1.49
CA TYR A 71 14.78 -24.12 -0.71
C TYR A 71 16.21 -23.93 -0.19
N LEU A 72 16.73 -22.70 -0.28
CA LEU A 72 18.09 -22.35 0.13
C LEU A 72 18.47 -23.07 1.43
N PRO A 73 19.66 -23.69 1.54
CA PRO A 73 20.11 -24.22 2.82
C PRO A 73 20.05 -23.10 3.87
N ASN A 74 19.51 -23.39 5.05
CA ASN A 74 19.25 -22.38 6.09
C ASN A 74 20.48 -21.53 6.41
N ASP A 75 21.69 -22.11 6.32
CA ASP A 75 22.97 -21.43 6.52
C ASP A 75 23.13 -20.20 5.61
N PHE A 76 22.67 -20.25 4.36
CA PHE A 76 22.72 -19.09 3.45
C PHE A 76 21.76 -17.98 3.89
N ARG A 77 20.57 -18.33 4.40
CA ARG A 77 19.59 -17.34 4.83
C ARG A 77 20.11 -16.55 6.03
N GLU A 78 20.73 -17.22 7.00
CA GLU A 78 21.27 -16.57 8.20
C GLU A 78 22.34 -15.52 7.86
N ASP A 79 23.18 -15.79 6.86
CA ASP A 79 24.23 -14.88 6.43
C ASP A 79 23.70 -13.70 5.59
N VAL A 80 22.66 -13.93 4.78
CA VAL A 80 22.18 -12.96 3.79
C VAL A 80 21.07 -12.06 4.31
N GLU A 81 20.23 -12.56 5.22
CA GLU A 81 19.12 -11.79 5.79
C GLU A 81 19.54 -10.44 6.42
N PRO A 82 20.65 -10.34 7.18
CA PRO A 82 21.15 -9.06 7.70
C PRO A 82 21.47 -8.05 6.59
N ILE A 83 22.07 -8.51 5.48
CA ILE A 83 22.45 -7.66 4.33
C ILE A 83 21.19 -7.06 3.69
N ILE A 84 20.17 -7.89 3.45
CA ILE A 84 18.90 -7.43 2.89
C ILE A 84 18.18 -6.46 3.84
N LYS A 85 18.21 -6.72 5.16
CA LYS A 85 17.61 -5.81 6.14
C LYS A 85 18.34 -4.46 6.18
N GLU A 86 19.65 -4.43 6.01
CA GLU A 86 20.42 -3.19 5.87
C GLU A 86 20.03 -2.45 4.60
N TYR A 87 19.88 -3.17 3.49
CA TYR A 87 19.38 -2.61 2.22
C TYR A 87 18.01 -1.97 2.34
N PHE A 88 17.08 -2.54 3.12
CA PHE A 88 15.79 -1.89 3.34
C PHE A 88 15.89 -0.51 4.02
N ASN A 89 17.00 -0.23 4.71
CA ASN A 89 17.26 1.09 5.29
C ASN A 89 18.05 2.00 4.36
N SER A 90 19.07 1.49 3.66
CA SER A 90 19.93 2.30 2.78
C SER A 90 19.34 2.49 1.39
N GLY A 91 18.78 1.43 0.81
CA GLY A 91 18.44 1.31 -0.61
C GLY A 91 19.63 1.40 -1.54
N ASP A 92 20.84 1.08 -1.07
CA ASP A 92 22.05 1.03 -1.89
C ASP A 92 22.28 -0.40 -2.41
N SER A 93 22.05 -0.62 -3.71
CA SER A 93 22.21 -1.92 -4.35
C SER A 93 23.69 -2.32 -4.52
N GLY A 94 24.61 -1.36 -4.54
CA GLY A 94 26.05 -1.60 -4.59
C GLY A 94 26.59 -2.17 -3.28
N ASP A 95 26.14 -1.63 -2.15
CA ASP A 95 26.50 -2.14 -0.81
C ASP A 95 26.01 -3.58 -0.61
N VAL A 96 24.82 -3.91 -1.13
CA VAL A 96 24.30 -5.30 -1.13
C VAL A 96 25.23 -6.19 -1.93
N LEU A 97 25.58 -5.79 -3.15
CA LEU A 97 26.46 -6.58 -4.00
C LEU A 97 27.80 -6.85 -3.34
N GLU A 98 28.46 -5.81 -2.81
CA GLU A 98 29.76 -5.95 -2.16
C GLU A 98 29.67 -6.90 -0.96
N SER A 99 28.58 -6.80 -0.18
CA SER A 99 28.36 -7.66 0.98
C SER A 99 28.10 -9.12 0.61
N LEU A 100 27.29 -9.37 -0.43
CA LEU A 100 27.05 -10.74 -0.93
C LEU A 100 28.33 -11.36 -1.52
N GLN A 101 29.13 -10.58 -2.26
CA GLN A 101 30.41 -11.05 -2.82
C GLN A 101 31.46 -11.37 -1.75
N LYS A 102 31.40 -10.73 -0.58
CA LYS A 102 32.25 -11.07 0.56
C LYS A 102 31.92 -12.43 1.16
N LEU A 103 30.67 -12.88 1.04
CA LEU A 103 30.23 -14.19 1.52
C LEU A 103 30.64 -15.31 0.55
N GLY A 104 30.58 -15.06 -0.76
CA GLY A 104 31.05 -16.02 -1.77
C GLY A 104 30.68 -15.66 -3.20
N GLU A 105 30.63 -16.69 -4.06
CA GLU A 105 30.33 -16.55 -5.49
C GLU A 105 28.80 -16.48 -5.77
N GLY A 106 28.39 -16.70 -7.02
CA GLY A 106 27.02 -16.43 -7.51
C GLY A 106 25.87 -17.08 -6.75
N GLU A 107 26.11 -18.12 -5.95
CA GLU A 107 25.11 -18.75 -5.08
C GLU A 107 24.55 -17.76 -4.04
N PHE A 108 25.37 -16.83 -3.54
CA PHE A 108 24.93 -15.81 -2.58
C PHE A 108 24.08 -14.71 -3.23
N ILE A 109 24.24 -14.47 -4.54
CA ILE A 109 23.36 -13.56 -5.29
C ILE A 109 21.96 -14.15 -5.35
N THR A 110 21.82 -15.41 -5.78
CA THR A 110 20.55 -16.12 -5.78
C THR A 110 19.95 -16.22 -4.37
N ALA A 111 20.79 -16.49 -3.37
CA ALA A 111 20.35 -16.51 -1.98
C ALA A 111 19.78 -15.17 -1.50
N GLY A 112 20.43 -14.07 -1.89
CA GLY A 112 19.96 -12.71 -1.61
C GLY A 112 18.65 -12.36 -2.29
N LEU A 113 18.47 -12.77 -3.54
CA LEU A 113 17.22 -12.51 -4.27
C LEU A 113 16.04 -13.27 -3.66
N LEU A 114 16.20 -14.56 -3.38
CA LEU A 114 15.17 -15.38 -2.74
C LEU A 114 14.84 -14.87 -1.33
N THR A 115 15.86 -14.59 -0.51
CA THR A 115 15.67 -14.05 0.85
C THR A 115 15.01 -12.66 0.80
N GLY A 116 15.44 -11.82 -0.14
CA GLY A 116 14.88 -10.50 -0.39
C GLY A 116 13.39 -10.54 -0.75
N LEU A 117 13.02 -11.36 -1.72
CA LEU A 117 11.62 -11.54 -2.12
C LEU A 117 10.75 -12.00 -0.94
N SER A 118 11.18 -13.01 -0.18
CA SER A 118 10.44 -13.48 0.99
C SER A 118 10.27 -12.38 2.05
N LEU A 119 11.36 -11.72 2.46
CA LEU A 119 11.30 -10.66 3.47
C LEU A 119 10.48 -9.45 3.04
N ALA A 120 10.55 -9.06 1.76
CA ALA A 120 9.76 -7.93 1.26
C ALA A 120 8.26 -8.24 1.23
N MET A 121 7.87 -9.49 0.95
CA MET A 121 6.47 -9.90 0.98
C MET A 121 5.89 -9.93 2.40
N GLU A 122 6.69 -10.23 3.42
CA GLU A 122 6.32 -10.11 4.85
C GLU A 122 6.17 -8.66 5.34
N ARG A 123 6.72 -7.69 4.59
CA ARG A 123 6.85 -6.28 5.00
C ARG A 123 5.95 -5.35 4.18
N HIS A 124 6.24 -4.05 4.19
CA HIS A 124 5.43 -3.03 3.55
C HIS A 124 5.80 -2.82 2.08
N ARG A 125 5.06 -1.93 1.43
CA ARG A 125 5.18 -1.60 0.00
C ARG A 125 6.58 -1.09 -0.37
N ALA A 126 7.22 -0.35 0.53
CA ALA A 126 8.57 0.20 0.37
C ALA A 126 9.61 -0.90 0.12
N GLU A 127 9.65 -1.93 0.96
CA GLU A 127 10.59 -3.03 0.81
C GLU A 127 10.37 -3.82 -0.49
N ARG A 128 9.12 -3.90 -0.98
CA ARG A 128 8.79 -4.57 -2.23
C ARG A 128 9.26 -3.79 -3.46
N GLU A 129 9.16 -2.46 -3.42
CA GLU A 129 9.76 -1.60 -4.43
C GLU A 129 11.28 -1.76 -4.42
N LEU A 130 11.91 -1.72 -3.24
CA LEU A 130 13.37 -1.89 -3.12
C LEU A 130 13.86 -3.21 -3.70
N ILE A 131 13.17 -4.34 -3.49
CA ILE A 131 13.55 -5.61 -4.11
C ILE A 131 13.31 -5.60 -5.62
N SER A 132 12.26 -4.93 -6.11
CA SER A 132 12.06 -4.78 -7.56
C SER A 132 13.21 -4.00 -8.21
N CYS A 133 13.64 -2.90 -7.57
CA CYS A 133 14.83 -2.14 -7.98
C CYS A 133 16.10 -3.00 -7.90
N LEU A 134 16.31 -3.74 -6.82
CA LEU A 134 17.49 -4.57 -6.62
C LEU A 134 17.64 -5.62 -7.74
N ILE A 135 16.54 -6.28 -8.12
CA ILE A 135 16.50 -7.24 -9.23
C ILE A 135 16.94 -6.55 -10.54
N THR A 136 16.37 -5.39 -10.84
CA THR A 136 16.68 -4.61 -12.06
C THR A 136 18.14 -4.15 -12.05
N ASP A 137 18.65 -3.62 -10.94
CA ASP A 137 20.04 -3.17 -10.77
C ASP A 137 21.02 -4.35 -10.92
N PHE A 138 20.72 -5.51 -10.31
CA PHE A 138 21.56 -6.70 -10.43
C PHE A 138 21.71 -7.20 -11.87
N VAL A 139 20.69 -6.99 -12.70
CA VAL A 139 20.69 -7.39 -14.11
C VAL A 139 21.36 -6.35 -15.00
N PHE A 140 20.99 -5.07 -14.86
CA PHE A 140 21.39 -4.03 -15.83
C PHE A 140 22.57 -3.18 -15.37
N GLU A 141 22.58 -2.77 -14.10
CA GLU A 141 23.62 -1.90 -13.54
C GLU A 141 24.87 -2.71 -13.19
N HIS A 142 24.71 -3.68 -12.30
CA HIS A 142 25.79 -4.50 -11.75
C HIS A 142 26.17 -5.68 -12.65
N LYS A 143 25.23 -6.17 -13.47
CA LYS A 143 25.41 -7.28 -14.43
C LYS A 143 25.91 -8.57 -13.76
N VAL A 144 25.41 -8.83 -12.56
CA VAL A 144 25.72 -10.01 -11.73
C VAL A 144 24.63 -11.08 -11.84
N ALA A 145 23.44 -10.69 -12.30
CA ALA A 145 22.34 -11.58 -12.61
C ALA A 145 21.98 -11.49 -14.10
N ASN A 146 21.30 -12.53 -14.58
CA ASN A 146 20.77 -12.57 -15.95
C ASN A 146 19.32 -13.08 -15.93
N SER A 147 18.64 -13.00 -17.07
CA SER A 147 17.23 -13.38 -17.19
C SER A 147 16.95 -14.84 -16.77
N ALA A 148 17.87 -15.77 -17.04
CA ALA A 148 17.71 -17.17 -16.63
C ALA A 148 17.77 -17.33 -15.10
N MET A 149 18.72 -16.67 -14.44
CA MET A 149 18.83 -16.67 -12.97
C MET A 149 17.59 -16.08 -12.31
N ILE A 150 17.04 -14.97 -12.84
CA ILE A 150 15.82 -14.36 -12.28
C ILE A 150 14.61 -15.27 -12.50
N ALA A 151 14.51 -15.91 -13.67
CA ALA A 151 13.46 -16.89 -13.95
C ALA A 151 13.53 -18.10 -13.00
N GLU A 152 14.73 -18.65 -12.78
CA GLU A 152 14.97 -19.76 -11.84
C GLU A 152 14.63 -19.35 -10.39
N THR A 153 14.95 -18.11 -10.01
CA THR A 153 14.58 -17.54 -8.71
C THR A 153 13.06 -17.49 -8.53
N PHE A 154 12.33 -16.93 -9.48
CA PHE A 154 10.86 -16.90 -9.42
C PHE A 154 10.25 -18.30 -9.47
N GLN A 155 10.85 -19.23 -10.22
CA GLN A 155 10.40 -20.61 -10.27
C GLN A 155 10.57 -21.31 -8.93
N ALA A 156 11.69 -21.10 -8.24
CA ALA A 156 11.89 -21.60 -6.88
C ALA A 156 10.87 -21.01 -5.89
N MET A 157 10.53 -19.72 -6.02
CA MET A 157 9.47 -19.09 -5.21
C MET A 157 8.09 -19.69 -5.49
N LEU A 158 7.75 -19.93 -6.76
CA LEU A 158 6.48 -20.56 -7.17
C LEU A 158 6.38 -22.00 -6.67
N TYR A 159 7.48 -22.76 -6.69
CA TYR A 159 7.51 -24.13 -6.20
C TYR A 159 7.29 -24.21 -4.68
N ASN A 160 7.83 -23.26 -3.92
CA ASN A 160 7.72 -23.21 -2.46
C ASN A 160 6.59 -22.28 -1.96
N ILE A 161 5.69 -21.85 -2.84
CA ILE A 161 4.68 -20.83 -2.53
C ILE A 161 3.73 -21.24 -1.38
N ASP A 162 3.43 -22.53 -1.25
CA ASP A 162 2.56 -23.04 -0.19
C ASP A 162 3.23 -22.98 1.19
N GLU A 163 4.55 -23.14 1.24
CA GLU A 163 5.32 -22.97 2.48
C GLU A 163 5.33 -21.50 2.88
N LEU A 164 5.64 -20.61 1.93
CA LEU A 164 5.62 -19.15 2.14
C LEU A 164 4.23 -18.65 2.57
N ALA A 165 3.16 -19.28 2.09
CA ALA A 165 1.78 -18.93 2.45
C ALA A 165 1.46 -19.15 3.93
N THR A 166 2.29 -19.92 4.66
CA THR A 166 2.16 -20.12 6.10
C THR A 166 2.33 -18.81 6.86
N ASP A 167 3.31 -17.99 6.45
CA ASP A 167 3.62 -16.71 7.08
C ASP A 167 3.04 -15.52 6.31
N ILE A 168 2.76 -15.70 5.02
CA ILE A 168 2.33 -14.64 4.10
C ILE A 168 1.03 -15.05 3.40
N PRO A 169 -0.16 -14.77 3.97
CA PRO A 169 -1.43 -15.21 3.40
C PRO A 169 -1.67 -14.73 1.95
N GLU A 170 -1.13 -13.56 1.59
CA GLU A 170 -1.27 -12.93 0.26
C GLU A 170 -0.08 -13.20 -0.68
N VAL A 171 0.74 -14.23 -0.41
CA VAL A 171 1.97 -14.50 -1.17
C VAL A 171 1.74 -14.61 -2.69
N ALA A 172 0.63 -15.22 -3.14
CA ALA A 172 0.33 -15.35 -4.56
C ALA A 172 0.14 -13.98 -5.24
N THR A 173 -0.54 -13.05 -4.56
CA THR A 173 -0.73 -11.68 -5.02
C THR A 173 0.58 -10.94 -5.12
N PHE A 174 1.42 -11.02 -4.09
CA PHE A 174 2.70 -10.32 -4.10
C PHE A 174 3.67 -10.93 -5.11
N LEU A 175 3.82 -12.25 -5.14
CA LEU A 175 4.70 -12.90 -6.11
C LEU A 175 4.26 -12.63 -7.56
N GLY A 176 2.95 -12.67 -7.84
CA GLY A 176 2.41 -12.31 -9.15
C GLY A 176 2.74 -10.88 -9.58
N ARG A 177 2.71 -9.92 -8.65
CA ARG A 177 3.11 -8.53 -8.90
C ARG A 177 4.60 -8.39 -9.16
N PHE A 178 5.45 -9.08 -8.39
CA PHE A 178 6.90 -9.11 -8.65
C PHE A 178 7.21 -9.67 -10.05
N ILE A 179 6.57 -10.77 -10.44
CA ILE A 179 6.75 -11.36 -11.77
C ILE A 179 6.29 -10.38 -12.86
N ALA A 180 5.13 -9.74 -12.71
CA ALA A 180 4.66 -8.74 -13.67
C ALA A 180 5.64 -7.56 -13.79
N ARG A 181 6.17 -7.06 -12.67
CA ARG A 181 7.16 -5.98 -12.67
C ARG A 181 8.45 -6.40 -13.35
N ALA A 182 8.97 -7.59 -13.06
CA ALA A 182 10.18 -8.09 -13.71
C ALA A 182 10.01 -8.29 -15.23
N VAL A 183 8.80 -8.65 -15.69
CA VAL A 183 8.50 -8.65 -17.14
C VAL A 183 8.46 -7.23 -17.71
N ALA A 184 7.85 -6.27 -17.00
CA ALA A 184 7.75 -4.88 -17.46
C ALA A 184 9.09 -4.14 -17.47
N ASP A 185 10.00 -4.50 -16.57
CA ASP A 185 11.38 -3.97 -16.49
C ASP A 185 12.33 -4.69 -17.46
N ASP A 186 11.82 -5.53 -18.38
CA ASP A 186 12.60 -6.33 -19.34
C ASP A 186 13.63 -7.28 -18.71
N VAL A 187 13.45 -7.63 -17.43
CA VAL A 187 14.34 -8.57 -16.71
C VAL A 187 14.07 -10.02 -17.11
N ILE A 188 12.80 -10.39 -17.28
CA ILE A 188 12.37 -11.72 -17.76
C ILE A 188 11.40 -11.60 -18.93
N ALA A 189 11.40 -12.60 -19.82
CA ALA A 189 10.53 -12.60 -20.99
C ALA A 189 9.05 -12.81 -20.59
N PRO A 190 8.08 -12.18 -21.29
CA PRO A 190 6.65 -12.40 -21.05
C PRO A 190 6.22 -13.88 -21.14
N ALA A 191 6.95 -14.68 -21.92
CA ALA A 191 6.74 -16.12 -22.04
C ALA A 191 6.84 -16.87 -20.70
N PHE A 192 7.58 -16.32 -19.72
CA PHE A 192 7.67 -16.88 -18.37
C PHE A 192 6.29 -17.09 -17.75
N VAL A 193 5.37 -16.13 -17.92
CA VAL A 193 4.03 -16.17 -17.34
C VAL A 193 3.13 -17.21 -18.02
N THR A 194 3.34 -17.44 -19.31
CA THR A 194 2.52 -18.39 -20.10
C THR A 194 3.04 -19.81 -20.08
N SER A 195 4.34 -20.01 -19.87
CA SER A 195 5.03 -21.30 -20.05
C SER A 195 5.30 -22.05 -18.74
N ASN A 196 5.29 -21.38 -17.58
CA ASN A 196 5.62 -21.99 -16.29
C ASN A 196 4.38 -22.44 -15.51
N ARG A 197 3.46 -23.18 -16.12
CA ARG A 197 2.42 -23.87 -15.32
C ARG A 197 3.10 -24.91 -14.44
N VAL A 198 3.06 -24.69 -13.13
CA VAL A 198 3.53 -25.68 -12.15
C VAL A 198 2.55 -26.86 -12.21
N GLN A 199 3.05 -28.05 -11.87
CA GLN A 199 2.37 -29.36 -11.99
C GLN A 199 0.87 -29.36 -11.65
N ASP A 200 0.15 -30.35 -12.16
CA ASP A 200 -1.24 -30.62 -11.79
C ASP A 200 -1.37 -30.61 -10.25
N ASP A 201 -2.17 -29.67 -9.71
CA ASP A 201 -2.45 -29.36 -8.28
C ASP A 201 -1.76 -28.12 -7.66
N ALA A 202 -0.98 -27.32 -8.41
CA ALA A 202 -0.30 -26.11 -7.89
C ALA A 202 -1.17 -24.82 -7.85
N VAL A 203 -2.29 -24.85 -7.12
CA VAL A 203 -3.33 -23.78 -7.14
C VAL A 203 -2.78 -22.36 -6.87
N ARG A 204 -1.93 -22.18 -5.86
CA ARG A 204 -1.38 -20.85 -5.51
C ARG A 204 -0.37 -20.34 -6.53
N ALA A 205 0.44 -21.24 -7.11
CA ALA A 205 1.38 -20.86 -8.16
C ALA A 205 0.64 -20.40 -9.42
N ASP A 206 -0.42 -21.13 -9.80
CA ASP A 206 -1.31 -20.74 -10.90
C ASP A 206 -2.01 -19.41 -10.62
N GLU A 207 -2.43 -19.16 -9.38
CA GLU A 207 -2.99 -17.87 -8.96
C GLU A 207 -1.98 -16.73 -9.14
N ALA A 208 -0.73 -16.90 -8.68
CA ALA A 208 0.32 -15.90 -8.83
C ALA A 208 0.60 -15.57 -10.31
N LEU A 209 0.68 -16.60 -11.16
CA LEU A 209 0.87 -16.43 -12.61
C LEU A 209 -0.35 -15.79 -13.28
N SER A 210 -1.56 -16.13 -12.86
CA SER A 210 -2.80 -15.50 -13.34
C SER A 210 -2.84 -14.01 -12.99
N ILE A 211 -2.41 -13.65 -11.78
CA ILE A 211 -2.27 -12.25 -11.36
C ILE A 211 -1.26 -11.53 -12.25
N ALA A 212 -0.07 -12.11 -12.45
CA ALA A 212 0.95 -11.52 -13.32
C ALA A 212 0.41 -11.29 -14.74
N HIS A 213 -0.29 -12.29 -15.29
CA HIS A 213 -0.90 -12.22 -16.62
C HIS A 213 -1.93 -11.10 -16.74
N LYS A 214 -2.79 -10.92 -15.72
CA LYS A 214 -3.79 -9.84 -15.68
C LYS A 214 -3.12 -8.46 -15.69
N PHE A 215 -2.08 -8.26 -14.89
CA PHE A 215 -1.34 -7.00 -14.83
C PHE A 215 -0.65 -6.66 -16.16
N LEU A 216 -0.13 -7.65 -16.87
CA LEU A 216 0.53 -7.43 -18.17
C LEU A 216 -0.46 -7.12 -19.30
N ASN A 217 -1.69 -7.66 -19.22
CA ASN A 217 -2.72 -7.51 -20.26
C ASN A 217 -3.74 -6.39 -19.99
N MET A 218 -3.65 -5.71 -18.85
CA MET A 218 -4.52 -4.56 -18.59
C MET A 218 -4.15 -3.37 -19.50
N LYS A 219 -5.12 -2.51 -19.77
CA LYS A 219 -4.90 -1.30 -20.57
C LYS A 219 -3.83 -0.43 -19.88
N HIS A 220 -2.78 -0.08 -20.62
CA HIS A 220 -1.60 0.63 -20.08
C HIS A 220 -0.83 -0.16 -18.99
N GLY A 221 -0.87 -1.51 -19.03
CA GLY A 221 -0.27 -2.41 -18.04
C GLY A 221 1.19 -2.10 -17.73
N TYR A 222 2.05 -2.12 -18.75
CA TYR A 222 3.49 -1.86 -18.61
C TYR A 222 3.79 -0.51 -17.94
N SER A 223 3.18 0.58 -18.41
CA SER A 223 3.39 1.93 -17.83
C SER A 223 2.86 2.09 -16.41
N ARG A 224 1.97 1.20 -15.95
CA ARG A 224 1.41 1.25 -14.59
C ARG A 224 2.18 0.36 -13.62
N LEU A 225 2.93 -0.61 -14.13
CA LEU A 225 3.73 -1.52 -13.32
C LEU A 225 4.90 -0.83 -12.61
N GLU A 226 5.33 0.34 -13.11
CA GLU A 226 6.26 1.25 -12.39
C GLU A 226 5.78 1.58 -10.97
N ASN A 227 4.47 1.58 -10.72
CA ASN A 227 3.88 1.85 -9.42
C ASN A 227 3.09 0.65 -8.86
N VAL A 228 3.49 -0.59 -9.20
CA VAL A 228 2.76 -1.81 -8.81
C VAL A 228 2.65 -1.98 -7.29
N TRP A 229 3.62 -1.45 -6.54
CA TRP A 229 3.62 -1.43 -5.08
C TRP A 229 3.01 -0.16 -4.50
N GLY A 230 2.48 0.73 -5.34
CA GLY A 230 2.14 2.09 -4.96
C GLY A 230 3.38 2.99 -4.91
N VAL A 231 3.16 4.29 -4.78
CA VAL A 231 4.24 5.28 -4.75
C VAL A 231 4.92 5.18 -3.37
N ASP A 232 6.23 5.05 -3.23
CA ASP A 232 6.87 4.72 -1.94
C ASP A 232 6.92 5.89 -0.92
N GLY A 233 6.29 5.73 0.25
CA GLY A 233 5.98 6.77 1.25
C GLY A 233 7.14 7.63 1.77
N ALA A 234 8.29 7.04 2.12
CA ALA A 234 9.41 7.80 2.73
C ALA A 234 10.30 8.52 1.70
N ARG A 235 10.33 8.04 0.45
CA ARG A 235 11.13 8.61 -0.65
C ARG A 235 10.31 9.53 -1.57
N ARG A 236 9.01 9.69 -1.31
CA ARG A 236 8.19 10.67 -2.05
C ARG A 236 8.72 12.08 -1.79
N PRO A 237 8.69 12.98 -2.79
CA PRO A 237 8.89 14.40 -2.55
C PRO A 237 7.93 14.88 -1.45
N ILE A 238 8.42 15.71 -0.52
CA ILE A 238 7.61 16.26 0.59
C ILE A 238 6.34 16.93 0.08
N ALA A 239 6.40 17.58 -1.09
CA ALA A 239 5.24 18.19 -1.74
C ALA A 239 4.13 17.18 -2.04
N TYR A 240 4.48 15.99 -2.51
CA TYR A 240 3.52 14.93 -2.78
C TYR A 240 2.92 14.38 -1.48
N LEU A 241 3.74 14.18 -0.43
CA LEU A 241 3.24 13.71 0.87
C LEU A 241 2.26 14.70 1.50
N ARG A 242 2.57 15.99 1.39
CA ARG A 242 1.69 17.08 1.81
C ARG A 242 0.35 17.00 1.08
N GLU A 243 0.36 16.87 -0.25
CA GLU A 243 -0.85 16.79 -1.07
C GLU A 243 -1.66 15.53 -0.72
N LYS A 244 -1.02 14.37 -0.55
CA LYS A 244 -1.74 13.15 -0.14
C LYS A 244 -2.33 13.21 1.25
N MET A 245 -1.65 13.84 2.19
CA MET A 245 -2.23 14.03 3.51
C MET A 245 -3.44 14.97 3.48
N HIS A 246 -3.41 15.97 2.61
CA HIS A 246 -4.52 16.88 2.38
C HIS A 246 -5.72 16.17 1.75
N ASP A 247 -5.50 15.38 0.68
CA ASP A 247 -6.53 14.56 0.03
C ASP A 247 -7.25 13.66 1.06
N LEU A 248 -6.48 13.00 1.93
CA LEU A 248 -7.01 12.11 2.97
C LEU A 248 -7.86 12.86 4.01
N LEU A 249 -7.45 14.08 4.40
CA LEU A 249 -8.23 14.92 5.31
C LEU A 249 -9.53 15.41 4.65
N GLU A 250 -9.50 15.78 3.36
CA GLU A 250 -10.72 16.13 2.60
C GLU A 250 -11.70 14.96 2.55
N GLU A 251 -11.19 13.76 2.22
CA GLU A 251 -11.99 12.54 2.20
C GLU A 251 -12.61 12.26 3.56
N TYR A 252 -11.82 12.36 4.64
CA TYR A 252 -12.31 12.20 6.00
C TYR A 252 -13.41 13.20 6.36
N VAL A 253 -13.28 14.47 5.96
CA VAL A 253 -14.32 15.48 6.22
C VAL A 253 -15.64 15.11 5.55
N LEU A 254 -15.60 14.42 4.41
CA LEU A 254 -16.80 13.94 3.70
C LEU A 254 -17.33 12.62 4.29
N SER A 255 -16.47 11.63 4.51
CA SER A 255 -16.85 10.28 4.94
C SER A 255 -17.15 10.19 6.45
N SER A 256 -16.43 10.98 7.26
CA SER A 256 -16.35 10.86 8.73
C SER A 256 -15.84 9.50 9.22
N ASP A 257 -15.20 8.73 8.35
CA ASP A 257 -14.65 7.40 8.67
C ASP A 257 -13.21 7.56 9.18
N VAL A 258 -13.04 7.40 10.50
CA VAL A 258 -11.72 7.53 11.12
C VAL A 258 -10.87 6.29 10.90
N ASP A 259 -11.49 5.11 10.82
CA ASP A 259 -10.76 3.84 10.69
C ASP A 259 -10.14 3.75 9.29
N ASP A 260 -10.86 4.19 8.26
CA ASP A 260 -10.35 4.25 6.88
C ASP A 260 -9.22 5.29 6.73
N LEU A 261 -9.37 6.46 7.36
CA LEU A 261 -8.31 7.46 7.39
C LEU A 261 -7.05 6.91 8.08
N GLU A 262 -7.19 6.32 9.27
CA GLU A 262 -6.06 5.76 10.02
C GLU A 262 -5.34 4.68 9.21
N LYS A 263 -6.08 3.81 8.52
CA LYS A 263 -5.52 2.81 7.61
C LYS A 263 -4.71 3.47 6.50
N SER A 264 -5.29 4.44 5.79
CA SER A 264 -4.62 5.19 4.72
C SER A 264 -3.37 5.94 5.21
N LEU A 265 -3.40 6.48 6.43
CA LEU A 265 -2.26 7.15 7.06
C LEU A 265 -1.13 6.18 7.41
N LYS A 266 -1.43 5.00 7.98
CA LYS A 266 -0.44 3.94 8.24
C LYS A 266 0.21 3.47 6.94
N GLU A 267 -0.60 3.38 5.90
CA GLU A 267 -0.21 3.05 4.54
C GLU A 267 0.75 4.07 3.89
N LEU A 268 0.75 5.33 4.33
CA LEU A 268 1.75 6.32 3.91
C LEU A 268 3.14 6.04 4.49
N SER A 269 3.24 5.32 5.62
CA SER A 269 4.51 4.86 6.22
C SER A 269 5.55 5.98 6.45
N VAL A 270 5.11 7.16 6.92
CA VAL A 270 5.97 8.33 7.20
C VAL A 270 5.84 8.86 8.65
N PRO A 271 6.16 8.06 9.68
CA PRO A 271 5.88 8.40 11.08
C PRO A 271 6.53 9.69 11.57
N HIS A 272 7.70 10.06 11.03
CA HIS A 272 8.41 11.29 11.38
C HIS A 272 7.82 12.55 10.72
N PHE A 273 6.90 12.39 9.77
CA PHE A 273 6.22 13.47 9.07
C PHE A 273 4.77 13.67 9.56
N ASN A 274 4.31 12.91 10.56
CA ASN A 274 2.95 12.98 11.07
C ASN A 274 2.57 14.33 11.70
N HIS A 275 3.54 15.17 12.07
CA HIS A 275 3.31 16.55 12.50
C HIS A 275 2.73 17.44 11.38
N GLU A 276 2.91 17.05 10.10
CA GLU A 276 2.21 17.66 8.97
C GLU A 276 0.69 17.44 9.09
N LEU A 277 0.25 16.28 9.57
CA LEU A 277 -1.18 15.97 9.70
C LEU A 277 -1.81 16.94 10.66
N VAL A 278 -1.22 17.07 11.86
CA VAL A 278 -1.65 18.02 12.90
C VAL A 278 -1.69 19.44 12.36
N TYR A 279 -0.65 19.88 11.64
CA TYR A 279 -0.60 21.20 11.03
C TYR A 279 -1.73 21.41 10.01
N GLN A 280 -1.93 20.47 9.07
CA GLN A 280 -2.96 20.59 8.05
C GLN A 280 -4.37 20.53 8.64
N THR A 281 -4.61 19.70 9.65
CA THR A 281 -5.87 19.64 10.37
C THR A 281 -6.26 21.00 10.97
N ILE A 282 -5.27 21.74 11.48
CA ILE A 282 -5.46 23.10 12.00
C ILE A 282 -5.74 24.09 10.87
N VAL A 283 -4.91 24.11 9.82
CA VAL A 283 -5.07 25.00 8.66
C VAL A 283 -6.45 24.80 8.01
N TYR A 284 -6.82 23.55 7.76
CA TYR A 284 -8.10 23.18 7.19
C TYR A 284 -9.29 23.65 8.05
N SER A 285 -9.14 23.63 9.38
CA SER A 285 -10.15 24.15 10.30
C SER A 285 -10.28 25.68 10.23
N ILE A 286 -9.16 26.39 10.06
CA ILE A 286 -9.14 27.87 9.92
C ILE A 286 -9.78 28.28 8.60
N GLU A 287 -9.41 27.63 7.50
CA GLU A 287 -9.87 27.92 6.14
C GLU A 287 -11.31 27.45 5.86
N ALA A 288 -11.87 26.60 6.73
CA ALA A 288 -13.23 26.11 6.59
C ALA A 288 -14.24 27.27 6.52
N LYS A 289 -15.23 27.11 5.63
CA LYS A 289 -16.29 28.10 5.43
C LYS A 289 -17.07 28.33 6.73
N PRO A 290 -17.46 29.58 7.05
CA PRO A 290 -18.09 29.92 8.34
C PRO A 290 -19.32 29.09 8.71
N ASP A 291 -20.09 28.63 7.71
CA ASP A 291 -21.29 27.79 7.89
C ASP A 291 -20.97 26.33 8.26
N THR A 292 -19.82 25.82 7.82
CA THR A 292 -19.38 24.43 8.08
C THR A 292 -18.29 24.32 9.15
N ARG A 293 -17.70 25.45 9.57
CA ARG A 293 -16.47 25.51 10.36
C ARG A 293 -16.55 24.74 11.68
N SER A 294 -17.62 24.92 12.47
CA SER A 294 -17.77 24.22 13.74
C SER A 294 -17.79 22.70 13.57
N VAL A 295 -18.46 22.19 12.52
CA VAL A 295 -18.50 20.76 12.22
C VAL A 295 -17.13 20.25 11.79
N VAL A 296 -16.40 21.02 10.97
CA VAL A 296 -15.03 20.67 10.57
C VAL A 296 -14.12 20.60 11.79
N MET A 297 -14.14 21.62 12.66
CA MET A 297 -13.33 21.65 13.88
C MET A 297 -13.60 20.46 14.80
N GLU A 298 -14.87 20.08 15.00
CA GLU A 298 -15.23 18.90 15.79
C GLU A 298 -14.68 17.60 15.19
N LYS A 299 -14.81 17.42 13.87
CA LYS A 299 -14.23 16.26 13.18
C LYS A 299 -12.72 16.22 13.30
N MET A 300 -12.07 17.36 13.05
CA MET A 300 -10.63 17.53 13.11
C MET A 300 -10.07 17.26 14.52
N SER A 301 -10.71 17.78 15.56
CA SER A 301 -10.30 17.49 16.94
C SER A 301 -10.50 16.03 17.30
N LYS A 302 -11.65 15.44 16.92
CA LYS A 302 -11.94 14.02 17.16
C LYS A 302 -10.90 13.10 16.52
N VAL A 303 -10.47 13.39 15.29
CA VAL A 303 -9.52 12.51 14.60
C VAL A 303 -8.11 12.59 15.18
N ILE A 304 -7.63 13.78 15.53
CA ILE A 304 -6.34 13.91 16.23
C ILE A 304 -6.38 13.21 17.59
N GLY A 305 -7.46 13.38 18.35
CA GLY A 305 -7.62 12.67 19.61
C GLY A 305 -7.69 11.15 19.45
N ARG A 306 -8.34 10.63 18.41
CA ARG A 306 -8.35 9.20 18.11
C ARG A 306 -6.94 8.69 17.80
N LEU A 307 -6.22 9.37 16.91
CA LEU A 307 -4.88 8.98 16.47
C LEU A 307 -3.83 9.10 17.59
N GLU A 308 -3.98 10.04 18.52
CA GLU A 308 -3.13 10.12 19.72
C GLU A 308 -3.41 8.94 20.66
N ASN A 309 -4.68 8.65 20.96
CA ASN A 309 -5.05 7.54 21.85
C ASN A 309 -4.61 6.17 21.29
N ASP A 310 -4.61 6.02 19.97
CA ASP A 310 -4.17 4.79 19.29
C ASP A 310 -2.63 4.73 19.14
N GLY A 311 -1.90 5.74 19.62
CA GLY A 311 -0.44 5.82 19.59
C GLY A 311 0.15 6.13 18.21
N PHE A 312 -0.68 6.49 17.23
CA PHE A 312 -0.25 6.89 15.90
C PHE A 312 0.42 8.27 15.90
N LEU A 313 -0.09 9.20 16.71
CA LEU A 313 0.52 10.50 16.97
C LEU A 313 1.20 10.50 18.33
N SER A 314 2.46 10.93 18.37
CA SER A 314 3.16 11.19 19.63
C SER A 314 3.02 12.65 20.06
N ASP A 315 3.23 12.91 21.36
CA ASP A 315 3.26 14.26 21.93
C ASP A 315 4.20 15.22 21.17
N ASP A 316 5.34 14.71 20.69
CA ASP A 316 6.31 15.49 19.93
C ASP A 316 5.75 15.92 18.56
N GLN A 317 5.06 15.00 17.86
CA GLN A 317 4.42 15.31 16.58
C GLN A 317 3.29 16.33 16.75
N ILE A 318 2.50 16.20 17.82
CA ILE A 318 1.43 17.17 18.17
C ILE A 318 2.04 18.54 18.49
N ASN A 319 3.07 18.60 19.33
CA ASN A 319 3.75 19.83 19.69
C ASN A 319 4.36 20.52 18.47
N MET A 320 5.01 19.76 17.58
CA MET A 320 5.61 20.29 16.36
C MET A 320 4.56 20.81 15.38
N GLY A 321 3.44 20.10 15.19
CA GLY A 321 2.32 20.57 14.37
C GLY A 321 1.69 21.87 14.89
N LEU A 322 1.42 21.94 16.20
CA LEU A 322 0.91 23.15 16.85
C LEU A 322 1.90 24.32 16.74
N THR A 323 3.19 24.08 16.97
CA THR A 323 4.23 25.13 16.89
C THR A 323 4.30 25.73 15.50
N ARG A 324 4.20 24.91 14.46
CA ARG A 324 4.14 25.37 13.06
C ARG A 324 2.89 26.23 12.82
N ALA A 325 1.72 25.76 13.22
CA ALA A 325 0.49 26.53 13.06
C ALA A 325 0.52 27.88 13.79
N PHE A 326 1.12 27.95 14.99
CA PHE A 326 1.32 29.22 15.70
C PHE A 326 2.29 30.17 14.98
N ALA A 327 3.32 29.64 14.29
CA ALA A 327 4.26 30.45 13.54
C ALA A 327 3.62 31.07 12.30
N ASP A 328 2.79 30.29 11.60
CA ASP A 328 2.15 30.69 10.35
C ASP A 328 0.81 31.43 10.57
N LEU A 329 0.33 31.54 11.81
CA LEU A 329 -0.99 32.10 12.15
C LEU A 329 -1.20 33.51 11.60
N GLU A 330 -0.17 34.37 11.61
CA GLU A 330 -0.32 35.74 11.10
C GLU A 330 -0.50 35.77 9.58
N ASP A 331 0.18 34.87 8.87
CA ASP A 331 0.07 34.71 7.42
C ASP A 331 -1.30 34.14 7.03
N LEU A 332 -1.76 33.10 7.74
CA LEU A 332 -3.10 32.54 7.58
C LEU A 332 -4.20 33.59 7.78
N CYS A 333 -3.97 34.58 8.65
CA CYS A 333 -4.94 35.65 8.89
C CYS A 333 -5.03 36.69 7.75
N LEU A 334 -4.09 36.67 6.80
CA LEU A 334 -4.17 37.49 5.60
C LEU A 334 -5.33 37.01 4.70
N ASP A 335 -5.54 35.68 4.65
CA ASP A 335 -6.61 35.05 3.87
C ASP A 335 -7.90 34.88 4.69
N VAL A 336 -7.78 34.63 6.00
CA VAL A 336 -8.92 34.39 6.92
C VAL A 336 -8.88 35.40 8.08
N PRO A 337 -9.60 36.54 7.99
CA PRO A 337 -9.50 37.62 8.97
C PRO A 337 -9.84 37.24 10.43
N ASP A 338 -10.68 36.23 10.62
CA ASP A 338 -11.05 35.69 11.94
C ASP A 338 -10.21 34.48 12.38
N GLY A 339 -9.12 34.15 11.66
CA GLY A 339 -8.29 32.98 11.89
C GLY A 339 -7.73 32.87 13.32
N LYS A 340 -7.36 33.99 13.95
CA LYS A 340 -6.94 34.01 15.37
C LYS A 340 -8.03 33.52 16.33
N GLN A 341 -9.29 33.87 16.06
CA GLN A 341 -10.42 33.42 16.88
C GLN A 341 -10.66 31.93 16.67
N VAL A 342 -10.71 31.48 15.41
CA VAL A 342 -10.91 30.07 15.07
C VAL A 342 -9.83 29.18 15.68
N PHE A 343 -8.58 29.62 15.59
CA PHE A 343 -7.47 28.86 16.16
C PHE A 343 -7.54 28.77 17.69
N GLN A 344 -7.96 29.84 18.38
CA GLN A 344 -8.20 29.81 19.83
C GLN A 344 -9.31 28.83 20.21
N GLU A 345 -10.42 28.82 19.46
CA GLU A 345 -11.50 27.86 19.66
C GLU A 345 -11.01 26.42 19.45
N LEU A 346 -10.21 26.18 18.39
CA LEU A 346 -9.63 24.86 18.11
C LEU A 346 -8.66 24.40 19.21
N THR A 347 -7.78 25.27 19.70
CA THR A 347 -6.89 24.91 20.82
C THR A 347 -7.64 24.65 22.12
N SER A 348 -8.76 25.35 22.36
CA SER A 348 -9.64 25.07 23.51
C SER A 348 -10.30 23.69 23.37
N LEU A 349 -10.75 23.36 22.16
CA LEU A 349 -11.31 22.04 21.85
C LEU A 349 -10.26 20.93 21.99
N ALA A 350 -9.01 21.20 21.60
CA ALA A 350 -7.90 20.28 21.76
C ALA A 350 -7.63 19.90 23.23
N VAL A 351 -7.71 20.89 24.12
CA VAL A 351 -7.57 20.68 25.57
C VAL A 351 -8.79 19.96 26.13
N GLN A 352 -10.00 20.31 25.67
CA GLN A 352 -11.23 19.63 26.08
C GLN A 352 -11.24 18.14 25.69
N ASP A 353 -10.80 17.84 24.47
CA ASP A 353 -10.72 16.48 23.91
C ASP A 353 -9.45 15.73 24.33
N LYS A 354 -8.58 16.39 25.11
CA LYS A 354 -7.40 15.83 25.80
C LYS A 354 -6.27 15.32 24.91
N TRP A 355 -6.26 15.68 23.64
CA TRP A 355 -5.10 15.42 22.77
C TRP A 355 -4.03 16.52 22.85
N ALA A 356 -4.34 17.63 23.53
CA ALA A 356 -3.37 18.62 23.96
C ALA A 356 -3.61 19.02 25.42
N THR A 357 -2.60 19.61 26.05
CA THR A 357 -2.72 20.25 27.37
C THR A 357 -2.52 21.75 27.26
N ASP A 358 -3.00 22.52 28.24
CA ASP A 358 -2.72 23.96 28.33
C ASP A 358 -1.20 24.24 28.27
N VAL A 359 -0.40 23.36 28.87
CA VAL A 359 1.06 23.44 28.86
C VAL A 359 1.59 23.23 27.44
N THR A 360 1.09 22.23 26.71
CA THR A 360 1.49 21.93 25.33
C THR A 360 1.21 23.13 24.41
N VAL A 361 0.00 23.70 24.52
CA VAL A 361 -0.43 24.85 23.71
C VAL A 361 0.43 26.09 24.01
N GLU A 362 0.65 26.41 25.29
CA GLU A 362 1.46 27.56 25.69
C GLU A 362 2.94 27.38 25.31
N MET A 363 3.48 26.17 25.41
CA MET A 363 4.85 25.86 24.95
C MET A 363 4.98 26.06 23.44
N ALA A 364 4.04 25.55 22.64
CA ALA A 364 4.04 25.71 21.19
C ALA A 364 3.99 27.20 20.79
N ARG A 365 3.13 27.98 21.45
CA ARG A 365 3.02 29.43 21.25
C ARG A 365 4.31 30.20 21.58
N ARG A 366 5.00 29.83 22.66
CA ARG A 366 6.28 30.46 23.02
C ARG A 366 7.38 30.11 22.02
N ARG A 367 7.44 28.84 21.61
CA ARG A 367 8.43 28.34 20.65
C ARG A 367 8.31 29.03 19.30
N SER A 368 7.09 29.19 18.77
CA SER A 368 6.88 29.91 17.51
C SER A 368 7.40 31.34 17.57
N SER A 369 7.18 32.03 18.69
CA SER A 369 7.66 33.40 18.92
C SER A 369 9.18 33.49 18.96
N SER A 370 9.87 32.47 19.50
CA SER A 370 11.34 32.42 19.51
C SER A 370 11.96 32.10 18.15
N THR A 371 11.31 31.27 17.34
CA THR A 371 11.78 30.92 15.99
C THR A 371 11.70 32.13 15.04
N LEU A 372 10.64 32.94 15.15
CA LEU A 372 10.49 34.19 14.38
C LEU A 372 11.59 35.21 14.71
N VAL A 373 12.01 35.31 15.98
CA VAL A 373 13.10 36.21 16.41
C VAL A 373 14.48 35.72 15.95
N ALA A 374 14.66 34.43 15.70
CA ALA A 374 15.92 33.88 15.22
C ALA A 374 16.10 33.99 13.68
N GLN A 375 15.02 34.27 12.94
CA GLN A 375 15.03 34.42 11.48
C GLN A 375 14.95 35.88 11.01
N ALA A 376 14.69 36.82 11.92
CA ALA A 376 14.73 38.27 11.71
C ALA A 376 16.09 38.84 12.12
#